data_AF-A0A0T5ZXA1-F1
#
_entry.id   AF-A0A0T5ZXA1-F1
#
_cell.length_a   1.000
_cell.length_b   1.000
_cell.length_c   1.000
_cell.angle_alpha   90.00
_cell.angle_beta   90.00
_cell.angle_gamma   90.00
#
_symmetry.space_group_name_H-M   'P 1'
#
loop_
_entity.id
_entity.type
_entity.pdbx_description
1 polymer ?
#
loop_
_entity_poly.entity_id
_entity_poly.type
_entity_poly.pdbx_seq_one_letter_code
_entity_poly.pdbx_strand_id
1 'polypeptide(L)'
;MSVFRSKFFQAVLILVVVFLLFRFGIRPAAPWSVFTLYMFVALIAVLVYVSSNGDSWRSFVAPIRATVLDDSKRPIRLVLMV
;
A
#
# COMPACT_ATOMS: atom_id res chain seq x y z
N MET A 1 -5.00 19.15 7.73
CA MET A 1 -3.75 18.52 7.23
C MET A 1 -4.11 17.61 6.06
N SER A 2 -3.60 17.90 4.87
CA SER A 2 -4.00 17.26 3.61
C SER A 2 -3.63 15.77 3.59
N VAL A 3 -4.63 14.89 3.60
CA VAL A 3 -4.48 13.42 3.52
C VAL A 3 -3.71 13.00 2.26
N PHE A 4 -3.79 13.81 1.20
CA PHE A 4 -3.04 13.66 -0.06
C PHE A 4 -1.52 13.91 0.08
N ARG A 5 -1.05 14.47 1.20
CA ARG A 5 0.39 14.67 1.45
C ARG A 5 1.03 13.45 2.15
N SER A 6 0.23 12.51 2.64
CA SER A 6 0.77 11.31 3.31
C SER A 6 1.34 10.31 2.30
N LYS A 7 2.63 9.99 2.45
CA LYS A 7 3.33 9.03 1.57
C LYS A 7 2.77 7.62 1.67
N PHE A 8 2.17 7.26 2.80
CA PHE A 8 1.43 6.01 2.97
C PHE A 8 0.22 5.93 2.04
N PHE A 9 -0.64 6.96 2.03
CA PHE A 9 -1.79 7.00 1.13
C PHE A 9 -1.35 7.02 -0.34
N GLN A 10 -0.28 7.75 -0.66
CA GLN A 10 0.31 7.76 -2.00
C GLN A 10 0.80 6.36 -2.42
N ALA A 11 1.49 5.64 -1.54
CA ALA A 11 1.97 4.27 -1.80
C ALA A 11 0.81 3.29 -2.03
N VAL A 12 -0.22 3.33 -1.17
CA VAL A 12 -1.42 2.50 -1.31
C VAL A 12 -2.15 2.83 -2.61
N LEU A 13 -2.31 4.13 -2.92
CA LEU A 13 -2.96 4.58 -4.15
C LEU A 13 -2.22 4.09 -5.40
N ILE A 14 -0.88 4.17 -5.42
CA ILE A 14 -0.07 3.64 -6.52
C ILE A 14 -0.32 2.15 -6.71
N LEU A 15 -0.29 1.36 -5.63
CA LEU A 15 -0.54 -0.08 -5.71
C LEU A 15 -1.95 -0.41 -6.21
N VAL A 16 -2.97 0.31 -5.75
CA VAL A 16 -4.35 0.15 -6.21
C VAL A 16 -4.47 0.46 -7.69
N VAL A 17 -3.90 1.58 -8.15
CA VAL A 17 -3.93 1.96 -9.57
C VAL A 17 -3.21 0.92 -10.43
N VAL A 18 -2.03 0.48 -10.02
CA VAL A 18 -1.26 -0.57 -10.73
C VAL A 18 -2.06 -1.88 -10.80
N PHE A 19 -2.67 -2.29 -9.69
CA PHE A 19 -3.55 -3.48 -9.66
C PHE A 19 -4.69 -3.36 -10.67
N LEU A 20 -5.39 -2.21 -10.70
CA LEU A 20 -6.50 -1.99 -11.62
C LEU A 20 -6.03 -2.02 -13.09
N LEU A 21 -4.87 -1.41 -13.39
CA LEU A 21 -4.30 -1.43 -14.73
C LEU A 21 -3.96 -2.86 -15.18
N PHE A 22 -3.33 -3.66 -14.33
CA PHE A 22 -3.04 -5.06 -14.67
C PHE A 22 -4.31 -5.91 -14.77
N ARG A 23 -5.30 -5.65 -13.90
CA ARG A 23 -6.53 -6.46 -13.83
C ARG A 23 -7.50 -6.21 -14.98
N PHE A 24 -7.60 -4.95 -15.43
CA PHE A 24 -8.60 -4.50 -16.40
C PHE A 24 -8.00 -3.99 -17.72
N GLY A 25 -6.75 -3.55 -17.71
CA GLY A 25 -6.09 -2.98 -18.89
C GLY A 25 -5.53 -4.03 -19.86
N ILE A 26 -5.24 -5.25 -19.39
CA ILE A 26 -4.67 -6.31 -20.24
C ILE A 26 -5.79 -7.28 -20.67
N ARG A 27 -5.96 -7.45 -21.99
CA ARG A 27 -6.82 -8.47 -22.60
C ARG A 27 -6.06 -9.25 -23.69
N PRO A 28 -6.09 -10.60 -23.68
CA PRO A 28 -6.74 -11.48 -22.70
C PRO A 28 -6.08 -11.40 -21.31
N ALA A 29 -6.80 -11.80 -20.27
CA ALA A 29 -6.31 -11.69 -18.89
C ALA A 29 -4.98 -12.44 -18.73
N ALA A 30 -3.98 -11.77 -18.17
CA ALA A 30 -2.67 -12.37 -17.92
C ALA A 30 -2.80 -13.56 -16.95
N PRO A 31 -1.95 -14.59 -17.08
CA PRO A 31 -1.88 -15.69 -16.11
C PRO A 31 -1.66 -15.17 -14.69
N TRP A 32 -2.27 -15.83 -13.71
CA TRP A 32 -2.22 -15.39 -12.31
C TRP A 32 -0.79 -15.32 -11.74
N SER A 33 0.09 -16.23 -12.18
CA SER A 33 1.52 -16.23 -11.80
C SER A 33 2.23 -14.96 -12.25
N VAL A 34 1.97 -14.53 -13.49
CA VAL A 34 2.55 -13.33 -14.10
C VAL A 34 2.02 -12.08 -13.38
N PHE A 35 0.71 -12.04 -13.13
CA PHE A 35 0.09 -10.96 -12.36
C PHE A 35 0.72 -10.81 -10.96
N THR A 36 0.86 -11.92 -10.24
CA THR A 36 1.46 -11.94 -8.90
C THR A 36 2.91 -11.46 -8.92
N LEU A 37 3.70 -11.90 -9.91
CA LEU A 37 5.08 -11.46 -10.08
C LEU A 37 5.18 -9.94 -10.30
N TYR A 38 4.39 -9.39 -11.22
CA TYR A 38 4.42 -7.94 -11.50
C TYR A 38 3.93 -7.12 -10.31
N MET A 39 2.90 -7.59 -9.60
CA MET A 39 2.44 -6.93 -8.37
C MET A 39 3.50 -6.96 -7.27
N PHE A 40 4.25 -8.05 -7.15
CA PHE A 40 5.36 -8.15 -6.21
C PHE A 40 6.50 -7.18 -6.56
N VAL A 41 6.84 -7.06 -7.84
CA VAL A 41 7.82 -6.07 -8.31
C VAL A 41 7.35 -4.64 -8.04
N ALA A 42 6.07 -4.33 -8.31
CA ALA A 42 5.48 -3.03 -8.02
C ALA A 42 5.50 -2.70 -6.52
N LEU A 43 5.23 -3.70 -5.66
CA LEU A 43 5.33 -3.56 -4.21
C LEU A 43 6.76 -3.21 -3.78
N ILE A 44 7.77 -3.93 -4.28
CA ILE A 44 9.17 -3.62 -3.97
C ILE A 44 9.54 -2.21 -4.45
N ALA A 45 9.15 -1.83 -5.67
CA ALA A 45 9.43 -0.50 -6.21
C ALA A 45 8.83 0.62 -5.34
N VAL A 46 7.60 0.44 -4.86
CA VAL A 46 6.94 1.36 -3.94
C VAL A 46 7.65 1.42 -2.59
N LEU A 47 8.06 0.28 -2.04
CA LEU A 47 8.82 0.24 -0.79
C LEU A 47 10.17 0.95 -0.91
N VAL A 48 10.90 0.73 -2.00
CA VAL A 48 12.16 1.43 -2.30
C VAL A 48 11.93 2.94 -2.43
N TYR A 49 10.89 3.35 -3.16
CA TYR A 49 10.52 4.76 -3.33
C TYR A 49 10.20 5.44 -2.00
N VAL A 50 9.50 4.75 -1.10
CA VAL A 50 9.18 5.30 0.22
C VAL A 50 10.38 5.29 1.16
N SER A 51 11.25 4.28 1.05
CA SER A 51 12.44 4.11 1.88
C SER A 51 13.57 5.07 1.53
N SER A 52 13.65 5.57 0.30
CA SER A 52 14.74 6.45 -0.15
C SER A 52 14.65 7.87 0.42
N ASN A 53 13.53 8.26 1.02
CA ASN A 53 13.37 9.52 1.77
C ASN A 53 13.28 9.24 3.29
N GLY A 54 14.29 9.62 4.06
CA GLY A 54 14.37 9.35 5.51
C GLY A 54 13.17 9.82 6.34
N ASP A 55 12.60 11.00 6.04
CA ASP A 55 11.39 11.51 6.69
C ASP A 55 10.09 10.81 6.21
N SER A 56 10.13 10.17 5.04
CA SER A 56 9.00 9.44 4.46
C SER A 56 8.83 8.06 5.09
N TRP A 57 9.92 7.41 5.50
CA TRP A 57 9.86 6.10 6.16
C TRP A 57 9.13 6.17 7.51
N ARG A 58 9.46 7.15 8.37
CA ARG A 58 8.76 7.34 9.66
C ARG A 58 7.28 7.63 9.45
N SER A 59 6.94 8.46 8.47
CA SER A 59 5.55 8.79 8.13
C SER A 59 4.78 7.61 7.53
N PHE A 60 5.46 6.68 6.86
CA PHE A 60 4.88 5.46 6.28
C PHE A 60 4.58 4.39 7.34
N VAL A 61 5.51 4.19 8.28
CA VAL A 61 5.37 3.18 9.34
C VAL A 61 4.50 3.67 10.50
N ALA A 62 4.36 5.00 10.69
CA ALA A 62 3.52 5.60 11.72
C ALA A 62 2.09 5.04 11.80
N PRO A 63 1.31 4.97 10.70
CA PRO A 63 -0.03 4.38 10.75
C PRO A 63 0.00 2.89 11.10
N ILE A 64 0.93 2.11 10.54
CA ILE A 64 1.05 0.66 10.84
C ILE A 64 1.35 0.43 12.32
N ARG A 65 2.30 1.18 12.88
CA ARG A 65 2.60 1.14 14.33
C ARG A 65 1.41 1.60 15.17
N ALA A 66 0.66 2.60 14.72
CA ALA A 66 -0.53 3.06 15.42
C ALA A 66 -1.66 2.00 15.42
N THR A 67 -1.72 1.11 14.43
CA THR A 67 -2.67 -0.02 14.45
C THR A 67 -2.16 -1.22 15.25
N VAL A 68 -0.84 -1.41 15.33
CA VAL A 68 -0.20 -2.59 15.96
C VAL A 68 0.12 -2.39 17.45
N LEU A 69 0.47 -1.17 17.90
CA LEU A 69 0.94 -0.90 19.27
C LEU A 69 -0.04 -0.10 20.15
N ASP A 70 -1.13 0.45 19.60
CA ASP A 70 -2.02 1.34 20.34
C ASP A 70 -3.29 0.59 20.81
N ASP A 71 -3.30 0.18 22.09
CA ASP A 71 -4.43 -0.54 22.72
C ASP A 71 -5.74 0.27 22.70
N SER A 72 -5.67 1.59 22.47
CA SER A 72 -6.83 2.49 22.37
C SER A 72 -7.60 2.37 21.05
N LYS A 73 -7.05 1.72 20.01
CA LYS A 73 -7.65 1.60 18.66
C LYS A 73 -8.28 0.24 18.36
N ARG A 74 -8.57 -0.54 19.40
CA ARG A 74 -9.37 -1.78 19.34
C ARG A 74 -10.63 -1.71 18.45
N PRO A 75 -11.45 -0.63 18.42
CA PRO A 75 -12.65 -0.62 17.57
C PRO A 75 -12.35 -0.64 16.07
N ILE A 76 -11.22 -0.06 15.62
CA ILE A 76 -10.84 -0.05 14.19
C ILE A 76 -10.39 -1.44 13.74
N ARG A 77 -9.75 -2.22 14.63
CA ARG A 77 -9.37 -3.61 14.36
C ARG A 77 -10.58 -4.51 14.16
N LEU A 78 -11.69 -4.23 14.86
CA LEU A 78 -12.94 -4.98 14.76
C LEU A 78 -13.67 -4.70 13.44
N VAL A 79 -13.64 -3.46 12.95
CA VAL A 79 -14.23 -3.07 11.66
C VAL A 79 -13.45 -3.62 10.46
N LEU A 80 -12.12 -3.79 10.58
CA LEU A 80 -11.29 -4.38 9.51
C LEU A 80 -11.26 -5.92 9.53
N MET A 81 -11.75 -6.55 10.61
CA MET A 81 -11.83 -8.01 10.75
C MET A 81 -13.19 -8.59 10.32
N VAL A 82 -14.16 -7.75 9.94
CA VAL A 82 -15.43 -8.13 9.31
C VAL A 82 -15.39 -7.71 7.85
#